data_AF-A0A1H9NXH1-F1
#
_entry.id   AF-A0A1H9NXH1-F1
#
_cell.length_a   1.000
_cell.length_b   1.000
_cell.length_c   1.000
_cell.angle_alpha   90.00
_cell.angle_beta   90.00
_cell.angle_gamma   90.00
#
_symmetry.space_group_name_H-M   'P 1'
#
loop_
_entity.id
_entity.type
_entity.pdbx_description
1 polymer ?
#
loop_
_entity_poly.entity_id
_entity_poly.type
_entity_poly.pdbx_seq_one_letter_code
_entity_poly.pdbx_strand_id
1 'polypeptide(L)'
;MKYIISFLIFIFLSSILLPIASNAESSPHRETVRGQIVEMKEDTPGLQRMEIRIEQGEFRGETVTVEHSLSGNQAHDFYFNESDRVLVWIESENGSISRALVRELARDHYLTYLGIFFALSIILIGGLKGIKTVISLAFTIFLILQVLIPLILGGLPPVFITIVIASIITVVSVLLISGFNRKSTAAILGTIGGVILAGLLATVMTRLTRLTGFSGEEAQMLMYVPNANFDFQGLLLAGMIIGAIGAVLDVGVSIASAVDELKRSNPAMTARQLIKSGMNLGRDIMGTMANTLILAYTGASMSLLLVLNAHNVSFNRVINMEAIATELIRIMAGSIGLIYAIPLTAVIAGLLYKNADSEKLQKEADKPSLWKRLTRKTS
;
A
#
# COMPACT_ATOMS: atom_id res chain seq x y z
N MET A 1 -11.51 20.95 -0.21
CA MET A 1 -10.85 20.32 0.96
C MET A 1 -11.87 19.93 2.04
N LYS A 2 -12.70 20.84 2.57
CA LYS A 2 -13.75 20.52 3.56
C LYS A 2 -14.72 19.41 3.11
N TYR A 3 -15.21 19.45 1.87
CA TYR A 3 -16.17 18.45 1.36
C TYR A 3 -15.56 17.06 1.13
N ILE A 4 -14.29 16.97 0.72
CA ILE A 4 -13.58 15.70 0.54
C ILE A 4 -13.31 15.05 1.89
N ILE A 5 -12.88 15.84 2.87
CA ILE A 5 -12.66 15.38 4.25
C ILE A 5 -14.01 14.93 4.86
N SER A 6 -15.09 15.68 4.64
CA SER A 6 -16.43 15.31 5.12
C SER A 6 -16.96 14.03 4.48
N PHE A 7 -16.70 13.80 3.19
CA PHE A 7 -17.09 12.58 2.49
C PHE A 7 -16.27 11.37 2.94
N LEU A 8 -14.99 11.55 3.25
CA LEU A 8 -14.12 10.51 3.80
C LEU A 8 -14.46 10.17 5.26
N ILE A 9 -14.84 11.18 6.07
CA ILE A 9 -15.38 10.98 7.43
C ILE A 9 -16.71 10.22 7.37
N PHE A 10 -17.56 10.51 6.39
CA PHE A 10 -18.81 9.78 6.19
C PHE A 10 -18.56 8.30 5.85
N ILE A 11 -17.59 8.01 4.98
CA ILE A 11 -17.17 6.63 4.69
C ILE A 11 -16.61 5.95 5.95
N PHE A 12 -15.73 6.64 6.69
CA PHE A 12 -15.17 6.17 7.97
C PHE A 12 -16.25 5.85 9.02
N LEU A 13 -17.25 6.72 9.17
CA LEU A 13 -18.37 6.44 10.07
C LEU A 13 -19.23 5.29 9.54
N SER A 14 -19.46 5.20 8.22
CA SER A 14 -20.27 4.11 7.64
C SER A 14 -19.62 2.73 7.78
N SER A 15 -18.28 2.64 7.74
CA SER A 15 -17.55 1.39 7.94
C SER A 15 -17.52 0.95 9.40
N ILE A 16 -17.59 1.88 10.36
CA ILE A 16 -17.73 1.59 11.80
C ILE A 16 -19.17 1.13 12.12
N LEU A 17 -20.16 1.56 11.34
CA LEU A 17 -21.59 1.34 11.57
C LEU A 17 -22.19 0.10 10.90
N LEU A 18 -21.38 -0.79 10.32
CA LEU A 18 -21.84 -2.13 9.92
C LEU A 18 -21.53 -3.12 11.05
N PRO A 19 -22.43 -3.29 12.03
CA PRO A 19 -22.30 -4.38 12.98
C PRO A 19 -22.43 -5.68 12.18
N ILE A 20 -21.42 -6.54 12.28
CA ILE A 20 -21.60 -7.96 11.97
C ILE A 20 -22.58 -8.46 13.02
N ALA A 21 -23.85 -8.56 12.64
CA ALA A 21 -24.87 -9.19 13.47
C ALA A 21 -24.47 -10.66 13.65
N SER A 22 -23.82 -10.97 14.76
CA SER A 22 -23.61 -12.33 15.21
C SER A 22 -24.84 -12.73 16.03
N ASN A 23 -25.58 -13.72 15.53
CA ASN A 23 -26.63 -14.35 16.31
C ASN A 23 -25.96 -15.01 17.52
N ALA A 24 -26.31 -14.55 18.72
CA ALA A 24 -25.88 -15.14 19.97
C ALA A 24 -26.62 -16.47 20.18
N GLU A 25 -26.09 -17.55 19.62
CA GLU A 25 -26.27 -18.88 20.20
C GLU A 25 -25.26 -19.05 21.34
N SER A 26 -25.67 -19.76 22.39
CA SER A 26 -24.92 -20.09 23.61
C SER A 26 -23.63 -20.86 23.30
N SER A 27 -22.66 -20.15 22.75
CA SER A 27 -21.32 -20.63 22.44
C SER A 27 -20.42 -20.35 23.65
N PRO A 28 -19.44 -21.22 23.94
CA PRO A 28 -18.43 -20.92 24.94
C PRO A 28 -17.80 -19.56 24.65
N HIS A 29 -17.55 -18.77 25.69
CA HIS A 29 -16.98 -17.45 25.52
C HIS A 29 -15.52 -17.63 25.09
N ARG A 30 -15.17 -17.07 23.93
CA ARG A 30 -13.85 -17.22 23.32
C ARG A 30 -13.20 -15.85 23.26
N GLU A 31 -12.04 -15.73 23.89
CA GLU A 31 -11.22 -14.53 23.81
C GLU A 31 -9.78 -14.87 23.43
N THR A 32 -9.10 -13.91 22.80
CA THR A 32 -7.65 -13.97 22.58
C THR A 32 -7.02 -12.87 23.40
N VAL A 33 -6.23 -13.26 24.38
CA VAL A 33 -5.64 -12.36 25.38
C VAL A 33 -4.13 -12.46 25.37
N ARG A 34 -3.49 -11.46 25.95
CA ARG A 34 -2.03 -11.49 26.16
C ARG A 34 -1.70 -12.23 27.43
N GLY A 35 -0.61 -12.98 27.38
CA GLY A 35 0.01 -13.57 28.55
C GLY A 35 1.53 -13.50 28.48
N GLN A 36 2.16 -13.75 29.62
CA GLN A 36 3.60 -13.91 29.74
C GLN A 36 3.91 -15.30 30.25
N ILE A 37 4.84 -15.99 29.59
CA ILE A 37 5.35 -17.28 30.05
C ILE A 37 6.19 -17.02 31.31
N VAL A 38 5.73 -17.53 32.44
CA VAL A 38 6.39 -17.36 33.74
C VAL A 38 7.38 -18.50 34.00
N GLU A 39 7.02 -19.71 33.58
CA GLU A 39 7.82 -20.91 33.84
C GLU A 39 7.61 -21.94 32.73
N MET A 40 8.71 -22.57 32.29
CA MET A 40 8.67 -23.73 31.41
C MET A 40 8.71 -25.02 32.24
N LYS A 41 7.56 -25.70 32.38
CA LYS A 41 7.42 -26.94 33.16
C LYS A 41 7.99 -28.16 32.45
N GLU A 42 7.89 -28.19 31.13
CA GLU A 42 8.40 -29.28 30.30
C GLU A 42 8.83 -28.70 28.95
N ASP A 43 10.03 -29.08 28.49
CA ASP A 43 10.56 -28.71 27.18
C ASP A 43 11.21 -29.94 26.56
N THR A 44 10.46 -30.61 25.69
CA THR A 44 10.91 -31.80 24.98
C THR A 44 10.72 -31.61 23.47
N PRO A 45 11.38 -32.39 22.61
CA PRO A 45 11.25 -32.25 21.16
C PRO A 45 9.82 -32.36 20.61
N GLY A 46 8.87 -32.92 21.38
CA GLY A 46 7.47 -33.09 20.99
C GLY A 46 6.45 -32.26 21.79
N LEU A 47 6.87 -31.58 22.86
CA LEU A 47 5.95 -30.89 23.77
C LEU A 47 6.66 -29.80 24.57
N GLN A 48 6.04 -28.62 24.61
CA GLN A 48 6.32 -27.57 25.58
C GLN A 48 5.12 -27.38 26.52
N ARG A 49 5.30 -27.67 27.81
CA ARG A 49 4.30 -27.35 28.85
C ARG A 49 4.76 -26.09 29.57
N MET A 50 3.95 -25.05 29.52
CA MET A 50 4.30 -23.71 30.01
C MET A 50 3.23 -23.16 30.94
N GLU A 51 3.66 -22.45 31.98
CA GLU A 51 2.79 -21.70 32.87
C GLU A 51 2.73 -20.25 32.42
N ILE A 52 1.53 -19.76 32.10
CA ILE A 52 1.32 -18.46 31.47
C ILE A 52 0.45 -17.60 32.36
N ARG A 53 0.97 -16.43 32.75
CA ARG A 53 0.19 -15.42 33.46
C ARG A 53 -0.57 -14.57 32.47
N ILE A 54 -1.89 -14.51 32.62
CA ILE A 54 -2.76 -13.72 31.75
C ILE A 54 -2.68 -12.23 32.14
N GLU A 55 -2.45 -11.35 31.17
CA GLU A 55 -2.25 -9.91 31.38
C GLU A 55 -3.49 -9.07 31.05
N GLN A 56 -4.45 -9.63 30.32
CA GLN A 56 -5.63 -8.94 29.76
C GLN A 56 -6.86 -9.87 29.76
N GLY A 57 -8.06 -9.33 29.59
CA GLY A 57 -9.30 -10.11 29.49
C GLY A 57 -9.96 -10.45 30.82
N GLU A 58 -10.88 -11.40 30.79
CA GLU A 58 -11.69 -11.83 31.94
C GLU A 58 -10.81 -12.42 33.05
N PHE A 59 -9.78 -13.19 32.66
CA PHE A 59 -8.91 -13.96 33.57
C PHE A 59 -7.60 -13.22 33.93
N ARG A 60 -7.61 -11.88 33.90
CA ARG A 60 -6.39 -11.09 34.14
C ARG A 60 -5.80 -11.35 35.54
N GLY A 61 -4.52 -11.71 35.56
CA GLY A 61 -3.76 -12.01 36.78
C GLY A 61 -3.75 -13.49 37.15
N GLU A 62 -4.61 -14.30 36.53
CA GLU A 62 -4.61 -15.75 36.69
C GLU A 62 -3.46 -16.39 35.91
N THR A 63 -3.01 -17.55 36.37
CA THR A 63 -2.01 -18.35 35.67
C THR A 63 -2.63 -19.62 35.14
N VAL A 64 -2.41 -19.92 33.86
CA VAL A 64 -2.91 -21.12 33.19
C VAL A 64 -1.74 -21.96 32.71
N THR A 65 -1.83 -23.27 32.87
CA THR A 65 -0.87 -24.21 32.27
C THR A 65 -1.35 -24.58 30.88
N VAL A 66 -0.50 -24.35 29.88
CA VAL A 66 -0.79 -24.66 28.48
C VAL A 66 0.19 -25.69 27.95
N GLU A 67 -0.34 -26.62 27.18
CA GLU A 67 0.44 -27.62 26.44
C GLU A 67 0.52 -27.22 24.97
N HIS A 68 1.74 -26.99 24.49
CA HIS A 68 2.05 -26.70 23.11
C HIS A 68 2.76 -27.91 22.49
N SER A 69 2.01 -28.70 21.70
CA SER A 69 2.56 -29.86 21.01
C SER A 69 3.41 -29.45 19.81
N LEU A 70 4.59 -30.05 19.69
CA LEU A 70 5.51 -29.84 18.58
C LEU A 70 5.45 -31.05 17.64
N SER A 71 5.38 -30.78 16.35
CA SER A 71 5.21 -31.80 15.30
C SER A 71 6.52 -32.46 14.86
N GLY A 72 7.66 -31.89 15.25
CA GLY A 72 8.99 -32.23 14.74
C GLY A 72 9.32 -31.58 13.40
N ASN A 73 8.40 -30.78 12.83
CA ASN A 73 8.61 -30.03 11.60
C ASN A 73 8.90 -28.56 11.92
N GLN A 74 10.14 -28.13 11.69
CA GLN A 74 10.59 -26.75 11.94
C GLN A 74 9.78 -25.67 11.22
N ALA A 75 9.11 -25.99 10.11
CA ALA A 75 8.26 -25.03 9.40
C ALA A 75 6.94 -24.73 10.16
N HIS A 76 6.50 -25.62 11.05
CA HIS A 76 5.26 -25.50 11.81
C HIS A 76 5.51 -25.36 13.32
N ASP A 77 6.68 -25.76 13.79
CA ASP A 77 7.05 -25.72 15.20
C ASP A 77 7.61 -24.34 15.57
N PHE A 78 7.06 -23.76 16.64
CA PHE A 78 7.58 -22.54 17.23
C PHE A 78 7.95 -22.80 18.68
N TYR A 79 9.25 -22.72 18.99
CA TYR A 79 9.75 -22.91 20.34
C TYR A 79 9.63 -21.61 21.13
N PHE A 80 8.89 -21.65 22.23
CA PHE A 80 8.76 -20.55 23.17
C PHE A 80 9.83 -20.63 24.26
N ASN A 81 10.21 -19.47 24.81
CA ASN A 81 11.14 -19.35 25.91
C ASN A 81 10.45 -18.73 27.14
N GLU A 82 11.06 -18.91 28.31
CA GLU A 82 10.65 -18.18 29.50
C GLU A 82 10.69 -16.66 29.28
N SER A 83 9.77 -15.94 29.92
CA SER A 83 9.55 -14.49 29.76
C SER A 83 9.00 -14.04 28.41
N ASP A 84 8.80 -14.94 27.43
CA ASP A 84 8.14 -14.58 26.18
C ASP A 84 6.71 -14.08 26.44
N ARG A 85 6.34 -13.03 25.69
CA ARG A 85 4.97 -12.54 25.65
C ARG A 85 4.24 -13.21 24.51
N VAL A 86 3.07 -13.75 24.79
CA VAL A 86 2.31 -14.59 23.87
C VAL A 86 0.84 -14.18 23.77
N LEU A 87 0.21 -14.56 22.68
CA LEU A 87 -1.23 -14.52 22.50
C LEU A 87 -1.81 -15.89 22.87
N VAL A 88 -2.67 -15.89 23.87
CA VAL A 88 -3.36 -17.07 24.38
C VAL A 88 -4.81 -17.00 23.94
N TRP A 89 -5.25 -18.03 23.25
CA TRP A 89 -6.66 -18.24 22.95
C TRP A 89 -7.29 -19.01 24.11
N ILE A 90 -8.29 -18.41 24.75
CA ILE A 90 -8.99 -18.95 25.93
C ILE A 90 -10.44 -19.24 25.53
N GLU A 91 -10.91 -20.41 25.92
CA GLU A 91 -12.31 -20.81 25.86
C GLU A 91 -12.81 -21.00 27.30
N SER A 92 -13.83 -20.23 27.70
CA SER A 92 -14.42 -20.29 29.03
C SER A 92 -15.87 -20.78 29.01
N GLU A 93 -16.22 -21.58 30.01
CA GLU A 93 -17.58 -22.05 30.28
C GLU A 93 -17.92 -21.71 31.73
N ASN A 94 -19.07 -21.05 31.95
CA ASN A 94 -19.54 -20.64 33.28
C ASN A 94 -18.51 -19.85 34.12
N GLY A 95 -17.68 -19.02 33.48
CA GLY A 95 -16.68 -18.19 34.17
C GLY A 95 -15.42 -18.95 34.61
N SER A 96 -15.19 -20.15 34.09
CA SER A 96 -13.95 -20.93 34.30
C SER A 96 -13.29 -21.26 32.97
N ILE A 97 -11.95 -21.22 32.95
CA ILE A 97 -11.16 -21.59 31.77
C ILE A 97 -11.35 -23.09 31.50
N SER A 98 -12.03 -23.42 30.40
CA SER A 98 -12.20 -24.81 29.94
C SER A 98 -11.00 -25.26 29.10
N ARG A 99 -10.43 -24.35 28.31
CA ARG A 99 -9.29 -24.62 27.43
C ARG A 99 -8.48 -23.36 27.18
N ALA A 100 -7.15 -23.49 27.16
CA ALA A 100 -6.23 -22.44 26.76
C ALA A 100 -5.19 -22.99 25.79
N LEU A 101 -4.89 -22.23 24.74
CA LEU A 101 -3.91 -22.58 23.71
C LEU A 101 -3.03 -21.38 23.39
N VAL A 102 -1.72 -21.55 23.36
CA VAL A 102 -0.81 -20.53 22.82
C VAL A 102 -0.90 -20.55 21.31
N ARG A 103 -1.23 -19.40 20.72
CA ARG A 103 -1.33 -19.23 19.26
C ARG A 103 -0.03 -18.69 18.70
N GLU A 104 0.42 -17.56 19.24
CA GLU A 104 1.47 -16.75 18.62
C GLU A 104 2.32 -16.02 19.66
N LEU A 105 3.56 -15.69 19.31
CA LEU A 105 4.37 -14.72 20.05
C LEU A 105 3.84 -13.29 19.81
N ALA A 106 3.68 -12.51 20.87
CA ALA A 106 3.24 -11.12 20.83
C ALA A 106 4.36 -10.17 20.37
N ARG A 107 4.44 -9.93 19.05
CA ARG A 107 5.51 -9.13 18.40
C ARG A 107 5.18 -7.66 18.21
N ASP A 108 3.92 -7.28 18.41
CA ASP A 108 3.37 -5.96 18.10
C ASP A 108 4.11 -4.79 18.76
N HIS A 109 4.67 -4.98 19.96
CA HIS A 109 5.45 -3.95 20.65
C HIS A 109 6.73 -3.58 19.88
N TYR A 110 7.48 -4.58 19.43
CA TYR A 110 8.71 -4.36 18.66
C TYR A 110 8.41 -3.76 17.28
N LEU A 111 7.32 -4.21 16.65
CA LEU A 111 6.85 -3.63 15.38
C LEU A 111 6.41 -2.18 15.57
N THR A 112 5.79 -1.85 16.71
CA THR A 112 5.41 -0.48 17.06
C THR A 112 6.64 0.41 17.25
N TYR A 113 7.68 -0.06 17.95
CA TYR A 113 8.94 0.68 18.09
C TYR A 113 9.60 0.95 16.75
N LEU A 114 9.64 -0.05 15.87
CA LEU A 114 10.16 0.10 14.51
C LEU A 114 9.35 1.12 13.70
N GLY A 115 8.01 1.06 13.78
CA GLY A 115 7.12 2.01 13.12
C GLY A 115 7.30 3.45 13.61
N ILE A 116 7.45 3.64 14.94
CA ILE A 116 7.74 4.95 15.53
C ILE A 116 9.11 5.46 15.06
N PHE A 117 10.14 4.61 15.09
CA PHE A 117 11.48 4.98 14.64
C PHE A 117 11.50 5.40 13.16
N PHE A 118 10.78 4.67 12.31
CA PHE A 118 10.61 5.01 10.91
C PHE A 118 9.91 6.36 10.72
N ALA A 119 8.79 6.60 11.41
CA ALA A 119 8.06 7.87 11.35
C ALA A 119 8.91 9.04 11.85
N LEU A 120 9.65 8.87 12.96
CA LEU A 120 10.55 9.88 13.50
C LEU A 120 11.69 10.21 12.54
N SER A 121 12.24 9.22 11.85
CA SER A 121 13.29 9.42 10.85
C SER A 121 12.78 10.28 9.67
N ILE A 122 11.56 10.02 9.19
CA ILE A 122 10.92 10.85 8.15
C ILE A 122 10.70 12.28 8.65
N ILE A 123 10.23 12.46 9.88
CA ILE A 123 9.95 13.78 10.45
C ILE A 123 11.25 14.56 10.70
N LEU A 124 12.28 13.90 11.21
CA LEU A 124 13.57 14.52 11.51
C LEU A 124 14.26 15.03 10.24
N ILE A 125 14.26 14.22 9.17
CA ILE A 125 14.90 14.57 7.89
C ILE A 125 14.00 15.51 7.05
N GLY A 126 12.70 15.24 7.03
CA GLY A 126 11.73 15.95 6.18
C GLY A 126 11.08 17.18 6.82
N GLY A 127 11.28 17.42 8.11
CA GLY A 127 10.64 18.51 8.87
C GLY A 127 9.11 18.49 8.76
N LEU A 128 8.50 19.66 8.52
CA LEU A 128 7.06 19.79 8.32
C LEU A 128 6.52 18.99 7.12
N LYS A 129 7.33 18.80 6.08
CA LYS A 129 6.95 17.93 4.95
C LYS A 129 6.99 16.46 5.38
N GLY A 130 7.93 16.09 6.24
CA GLY A 130 7.99 14.75 6.84
C GLY A 130 6.71 14.38 7.60
N ILE A 131 6.18 15.30 8.43
CA ILE A 131 4.90 15.11 9.12
C ILE A 131 3.77 14.82 8.12
N LYS A 132 3.68 15.61 7.04
CA LYS A 132 2.68 15.42 5.98
C LYS A 132 2.83 14.07 5.29
N THR A 133 4.06 13.62 5.06
CA THR A 133 4.35 12.29 4.49
C THR A 133 3.87 11.17 5.41
N VAL A 134 4.13 11.25 6.72
CA VAL A 134 3.65 10.25 7.70
C VAL A 134 2.12 10.19 7.72
N ILE A 135 1.44 11.35 7.73
CA ILE A 135 -0.03 11.41 7.65
C ILE A 135 -0.55 10.80 6.34
N SER A 136 0.12 11.11 5.22
CA SER A 136 -0.22 10.56 3.90
C SER A 136 -0.08 9.04 3.84
N LEU A 137 0.98 8.49 4.45
CA LEU A 137 1.22 7.05 4.53
C LEU A 137 0.16 6.35 5.39
N ALA A 138 -0.15 6.91 6.57
CA ALA A 138 -1.21 6.40 7.44
C ALA A 138 -2.57 6.41 6.71
N PHE A 139 -2.87 7.48 5.97
CA PHE A 139 -4.07 7.58 5.15
C PHE A 139 -4.12 6.52 4.03
N THR A 140 -2.97 6.24 3.40
CA THR A 140 -2.86 5.21 2.35
C THR A 140 -3.16 3.82 2.92
N ILE A 141 -2.53 3.47 4.04
CA ILE A 141 -2.76 2.20 4.75
C ILE A 141 -4.23 2.10 5.17
N PHE A 142 -4.79 3.18 5.72
CA PHE A 142 -6.19 3.25 6.10
C PHE A 142 -7.13 2.98 4.91
N LEU A 143 -6.93 3.64 3.76
CA LEU A 143 -7.77 3.40 2.59
C LEU A 143 -7.65 1.97 2.05
N ILE A 144 -6.47 1.37 2.10
CA ILE A 144 -6.31 -0.01 1.66
C ILE A 144 -7.05 -0.96 2.62
N LEU A 145 -6.78 -0.86 3.92
CA LEU A 145 -7.30 -1.82 4.91
C LEU A 145 -8.79 -1.62 5.22
N GLN A 146 -9.27 -0.39 5.26
CA GLN A 146 -10.62 -0.06 5.73
C GLN A 146 -11.60 0.25 4.60
N VAL A 147 -11.12 0.46 3.37
CA VAL A 147 -11.98 0.76 2.22
C VAL A 147 -11.78 -0.25 1.10
N LEU A 148 -10.58 -0.41 0.57
CA LEU A 148 -10.34 -1.31 -0.57
C LEU A 148 -10.65 -2.77 -0.23
N ILE A 149 -10.06 -3.30 0.85
CA ILE A 149 -10.27 -4.70 1.24
C ILE A 149 -11.75 -4.99 1.53
N PRO A 150 -12.47 -4.22 2.38
CA PRO A 150 -13.89 -4.47 2.63
C PRO A 150 -14.76 -4.36 1.37
N LEU A 151 -14.47 -3.44 0.45
CA LEU A 151 -15.22 -3.31 -0.80
C LEU A 151 -15.01 -4.51 -1.73
N ILE A 152 -13.78 -5.05 -1.79
CA ILE A 152 -13.48 -6.28 -2.52
C ILE A 152 -14.18 -7.49 -1.87
N LEU A 153 -14.13 -7.60 -0.55
CA LEU A 153 -14.85 -8.64 0.21
C LEU A 153 -16.37 -8.53 0.01
N GLY A 154 -16.89 -7.32 -0.19
CA GLY A 154 -18.28 -7.05 -0.56
C GLY A 154 -18.66 -7.43 -1.99
N GLY A 155 -17.74 -8.01 -2.78
CA GLY A 155 -18.00 -8.54 -4.12
C GLY A 155 -17.86 -7.52 -5.26
N LEU A 156 -17.32 -6.33 -5.00
CA LEU A 156 -17.07 -5.35 -6.07
C LEU A 156 -15.91 -5.80 -6.98
N PRO A 157 -15.94 -5.47 -8.29
CA PRO A 157 -14.89 -5.86 -9.23
C PRO A 157 -13.51 -5.34 -8.79
N PRO A 158 -12.54 -6.21 -8.44
CA PRO A 158 -11.31 -5.80 -7.78
C PRO A 158 -10.48 -4.80 -8.59
N VAL A 159 -10.36 -5.00 -9.91
CA VAL A 159 -9.58 -4.11 -10.79
C VAL A 159 -10.13 -2.70 -10.80
N PHE A 160 -11.44 -2.55 -10.99
CA PHE A 160 -12.08 -1.26 -11.08
C PHE A 160 -11.98 -0.49 -9.77
N ILE A 161 -12.33 -1.14 -8.65
CA ILE A 161 -12.29 -0.47 -7.35
C ILE A 161 -10.85 -0.10 -6.95
N THR A 162 -9.87 -0.93 -7.32
CA THR A 162 -8.46 -0.62 -7.08
C THR A 162 -8.02 0.62 -7.83
N ILE A 163 -8.38 0.79 -9.11
CA ILE A 163 -8.04 2.00 -9.89
C ILE A 163 -8.67 3.26 -9.26
N VAL A 164 -9.91 3.15 -8.76
CA VAL A 164 -10.60 4.25 -8.09
C VAL A 164 -9.88 4.62 -6.79
N ILE A 165 -9.61 3.66 -5.91
CA ILE A 165 -8.93 3.89 -4.63
C ILE A 165 -7.49 4.38 -4.86
N ALA A 166 -6.78 3.81 -5.83
CA ALA A 166 -5.46 4.26 -6.28
C ALA A 166 -5.44 5.74 -6.68
N SER A 167 -6.46 6.17 -7.42
CA SER A 167 -6.61 7.56 -7.85
C SER A 167 -6.88 8.47 -6.65
N ILE A 168 -7.70 8.03 -5.69
CA ILE A 168 -7.96 8.78 -4.45
C ILE A 168 -6.68 8.90 -3.61
N ILE A 169 -5.97 7.79 -3.41
CA ILE A 169 -4.67 7.76 -2.71
C ILE A 169 -3.70 8.76 -3.37
N THR A 170 -3.58 8.71 -4.70
CA THR A 170 -2.72 9.62 -5.47
C THR A 170 -3.11 11.08 -5.26
N VAL A 171 -4.39 11.42 -5.43
CA VAL A 171 -4.89 12.80 -5.27
C VAL A 171 -4.63 13.31 -3.86
N VAL A 172 -5.05 12.56 -2.84
CA VAL A 172 -4.93 13.02 -1.45
C VAL A 172 -3.46 13.12 -1.04
N SER A 173 -2.63 12.13 -1.39
CA SER A 173 -1.22 12.12 -1.02
C SER A 173 -0.46 13.29 -1.63
N VAL A 174 -0.62 13.53 -2.94
CA VAL A 174 0.04 14.65 -3.62
C VAL A 174 -0.45 15.98 -3.07
N LEU A 175 -1.75 16.14 -2.82
CA LEU A 175 -2.29 17.39 -2.28
C LEU A 175 -1.86 17.65 -0.83
N LEU A 176 -1.74 16.63 0.00
CA LEU A 176 -1.23 16.78 1.38
C LEU A 176 0.24 17.22 1.38
N ILE A 177 1.07 16.56 0.57
CA ILE A 177 2.52 16.80 0.55
C ILE A 177 2.86 18.11 -0.18
N SER A 178 2.35 18.27 -1.40
CA SER A 178 2.74 19.36 -2.31
C SER A 178 1.74 20.53 -2.33
N GLY A 179 0.55 20.40 -1.75
CA GLY A 179 -0.50 21.42 -1.79
C GLY A 179 -1.24 21.49 -3.13
N PHE A 180 -2.22 22.38 -3.26
CA PHE A 180 -2.96 22.56 -4.50
C PHE A 180 -2.22 23.52 -5.44
N ASN A 181 -1.57 22.99 -6.48
CA ASN A 181 -0.85 23.76 -7.48
C ASN A 181 -0.71 22.99 -8.80
N ARG A 182 -0.08 23.62 -9.80
CA ARG A 182 0.12 23.05 -11.14
C ARG A 182 1.02 21.82 -11.12
N LYS A 183 2.08 21.84 -10.31
CA LYS A 183 2.93 20.67 -10.03
C LYS A 183 2.10 19.48 -9.56
N SER A 184 1.27 19.67 -8.54
CA SER A 184 0.41 18.62 -7.99
C SER A 184 -0.56 18.09 -9.02
N THR A 185 -1.16 18.97 -9.82
CA THR A 185 -2.10 18.56 -10.89
C THR A 185 -1.39 17.72 -11.96
N ALA A 186 -0.19 18.13 -12.38
CA ALA A 186 0.60 17.37 -13.34
C ALA A 186 1.01 16.00 -12.79
N ALA A 187 1.49 15.94 -11.55
CA ALA A 187 1.85 14.70 -10.88
C ALA A 187 0.65 13.75 -10.77
N ILE A 188 -0.51 14.24 -10.31
CA ILE A 188 -1.73 13.44 -10.15
C ILE A 188 -2.16 12.84 -11.49
N LEU A 189 -2.29 13.65 -12.53
CA LEU A 189 -2.77 13.19 -13.84
C LEU A 189 -1.77 12.25 -14.52
N GLY A 190 -0.47 12.54 -14.41
CA GLY A 190 0.58 11.67 -14.92
C GLY A 190 0.62 10.31 -14.22
N THR A 191 0.51 10.30 -12.90
CA THR A 191 0.47 9.07 -12.09
C THR A 191 -0.77 8.24 -12.39
N ILE A 192 -1.96 8.85 -12.39
CA ILE A 192 -3.21 8.15 -12.71
C ILE A 192 -3.13 7.54 -14.12
N GLY A 193 -2.63 8.29 -15.10
CA GLY A 193 -2.43 7.79 -16.46
C GLY A 193 -1.48 6.60 -16.53
N GLY A 194 -0.35 6.66 -15.81
CA GLY A 194 0.61 5.55 -15.73
C GLY A 194 0.04 4.30 -15.05
N VAL A 195 -0.71 4.48 -13.97
CA VAL A 195 -1.37 3.39 -13.23
C VAL A 195 -2.45 2.72 -14.08
N ILE A 196 -3.27 3.50 -14.80
CA ILE A 196 -4.28 2.96 -15.72
C ILE A 196 -3.61 2.16 -16.82
N LEU A 197 -2.49 2.64 -17.38
CA LEU A 197 -1.76 1.91 -18.41
C LEU A 197 -1.15 0.61 -17.87
N ALA A 198 -0.56 0.63 -16.67
CA ALA A 198 -0.07 -0.58 -16.01
C ALA A 198 -1.19 -1.60 -15.81
N GLY A 199 -2.35 -1.16 -15.29
CA GLY A 199 -3.51 -2.02 -15.09
C GLY A 199 -4.07 -2.60 -16.39
N LEU A 200 -4.11 -1.80 -17.47
CA LEU A 200 -4.53 -2.26 -18.79
C LEU A 200 -3.59 -3.32 -19.34
N LEU A 201 -2.28 -3.08 -19.28
CA LEU A 201 -1.26 -4.01 -19.76
C LEU A 201 -1.28 -5.31 -18.95
N ALA A 202 -1.36 -5.22 -17.63
CA ALA A 202 -1.52 -6.37 -16.76
C ALA A 202 -2.77 -7.17 -17.16
N THR A 203 -3.92 -6.51 -17.32
CA THR A 203 -5.18 -7.17 -17.72
C THR A 203 -5.04 -7.90 -19.06
N VAL A 204 -4.44 -7.25 -20.06
CA VAL A 204 -4.20 -7.86 -21.38
C VAL A 204 -3.29 -9.08 -21.25
N MET A 205 -2.15 -8.94 -20.57
CA MET A 205 -1.17 -10.02 -20.44
C MET A 205 -1.71 -11.19 -19.64
N THR A 206 -2.41 -10.95 -18.53
CA THR A 206 -3.07 -11.99 -17.72
C THR A 206 -4.10 -12.77 -18.55
N ARG A 207 -4.87 -12.11 -19.43
CA ARG A 207 -5.80 -12.80 -20.34
C ARG A 207 -5.07 -13.62 -21.42
N LEU A 208 -4.03 -13.07 -22.04
CA LEU A 208 -3.26 -13.76 -23.08
C LEU A 208 -2.52 -14.99 -22.55
N THR A 209 -1.97 -14.88 -21.33
CA THR A 209 -1.24 -15.97 -20.66
C THR A 209 -2.14 -16.89 -19.83
N ARG A 210 -3.45 -16.58 -19.77
CA ARG A 210 -4.46 -17.37 -19.03
C ARG A 210 -4.10 -17.60 -17.56
N LEU A 211 -3.54 -16.58 -16.89
CA LEU A 211 -3.29 -16.68 -15.46
C LEU A 211 -4.63 -16.79 -14.72
N THR A 212 -4.68 -17.72 -13.78
CA THR A 212 -5.88 -18.06 -13.01
C THR A 212 -6.04 -17.17 -11.78
N GLY A 213 -4.93 -16.64 -11.26
CA GLY A 213 -4.90 -15.87 -10.01
C GLY A 213 -4.59 -16.72 -8.78
N PHE A 214 -4.32 -18.02 -8.94
CA PHE A 214 -4.02 -18.97 -7.83
C PHE A 214 -2.52 -19.22 -7.64
N SER A 215 -1.66 -18.32 -8.11
CA SER A 215 -0.21 -18.50 -8.03
C SER A 215 0.37 -18.38 -6.62
N GLY A 216 -0.33 -17.74 -5.68
CA GLY A 216 0.06 -17.63 -4.27
C GLY A 216 -0.77 -18.54 -3.36
N GLU A 217 -0.16 -19.03 -2.27
CA GLU A 217 -0.83 -19.89 -1.27
C GLU A 217 -2.00 -19.15 -0.61
N GLU A 218 -1.90 -17.84 -0.41
CA GLU A 218 -2.96 -17.02 0.18
C GLU A 218 -4.21 -16.95 -0.70
N ALA A 219 -4.02 -16.92 -2.03
CA ALA A 219 -5.13 -16.97 -2.96
C ALA A 219 -5.85 -18.33 -2.89
N GLN A 220 -5.11 -19.42 -2.63
CA GLN A 220 -5.70 -20.74 -2.42
C GLN A 220 -6.43 -20.82 -1.07
N MET A 221 -5.89 -20.20 -0.02
CA MET A 221 -6.56 -20.12 1.29
C MET A 221 -7.90 -19.37 1.21
N LEU A 222 -7.98 -18.31 0.39
CA LEU A 222 -9.23 -17.56 0.16
C LEU A 222 -10.37 -18.43 -0.40
N MET A 223 -10.08 -19.55 -1.05
CA MET A 223 -11.10 -20.49 -1.55
C MET A 223 -11.90 -21.15 -0.42
N TYR A 224 -11.32 -21.23 0.78
CA TYR A 224 -11.95 -21.84 1.96
C TYR A 224 -12.77 -20.85 2.79
N VAL A 225 -12.89 -19.59 2.34
CA VAL A 225 -13.75 -18.60 3.00
C VAL A 225 -15.21 -18.87 2.61
N PRO A 226 -16.09 -19.24 3.56
CA PRO A 226 -17.47 -19.55 3.25
C PRO A 226 -18.22 -18.31 2.73
N ASN A 227 -19.13 -18.53 1.78
CA ASN A 227 -20.01 -17.51 1.20
C ASN A 227 -19.31 -16.34 0.45
N ALA A 228 -18.04 -16.49 0.08
CA ALA A 228 -17.32 -15.48 -0.68
C ALA A 228 -17.04 -15.95 -2.13
N ASN A 229 -17.57 -15.22 -3.10
CA ASN A 229 -17.25 -15.43 -4.53
C ASN A 229 -16.18 -14.43 -4.94
N PHE A 230 -14.92 -14.85 -4.91
CA PHE A 230 -13.80 -13.99 -5.29
C PHE A 230 -13.46 -14.10 -6.79
N ASP A 231 -13.24 -12.93 -7.41
CA ASP A 231 -12.56 -12.84 -8.70
C ASP A 231 -11.04 -12.92 -8.46
N PHE A 232 -10.47 -14.12 -8.43
CA PHE A 232 -9.04 -14.34 -8.16
C PHE A 232 -8.12 -13.70 -9.20
N GLN A 233 -8.53 -13.72 -10.47
CA GLN A 233 -7.79 -13.04 -11.52
C GLN A 233 -7.83 -11.51 -11.31
N GLY A 234 -8.98 -10.98 -10.91
CA GLY A 234 -9.15 -9.58 -10.51
C GLY A 234 -8.33 -9.21 -9.28
N LEU A 235 -8.29 -10.06 -8.26
CA LEU A 235 -7.47 -9.87 -7.05
C LEU A 235 -5.99 -9.81 -7.39
N LEU A 236 -5.52 -10.69 -8.27
CA LEU A 236 -4.15 -10.66 -8.77
C LEU A 236 -3.85 -9.32 -9.45
N LEU A 237 -4.72 -8.89 -10.37
CA LEU A 237 -4.58 -7.62 -11.08
C LEU A 237 -4.64 -6.41 -10.13
N ALA A 238 -5.51 -6.44 -9.12
CA ALA A 238 -5.58 -5.43 -8.07
C ALA A 238 -4.25 -5.33 -7.30
N GLY A 239 -3.67 -6.46 -6.91
CA GLY A 239 -2.35 -6.52 -6.28
C GLY A 239 -1.24 -5.92 -7.15
N MET A 240 -1.24 -6.23 -8.46
CA MET A 240 -0.30 -5.64 -9.42
C MET A 240 -0.45 -4.11 -9.52
N ILE A 241 -1.69 -3.61 -9.56
CA ILE A 241 -1.98 -2.17 -9.61
C ILE A 241 -1.49 -1.49 -8.32
N ILE A 242 -1.82 -2.03 -7.14
CA ILE A 242 -1.37 -1.48 -5.86
C ILE A 242 0.17 -1.41 -5.78
N GLY A 243 0.85 -2.49 -6.19
CA GLY A 243 2.31 -2.53 -6.23
C GLY A 243 2.92 -1.52 -7.20
N ALA A 244 2.24 -1.18 -8.30
CA ALA A 244 2.73 -0.22 -9.28
C ALA A 244 2.54 1.25 -8.85
N ILE A 245 1.45 1.59 -8.15
CA ILE A 245 1.12 2.99 -7.81
C ILE A 245 2.25 3.70 -7.07
N GLY A 246 2.88 3.04 -6.10
CA GLY A 246 3.94 3.65 -5.28
C GLY A 246 5.09 4.18 -6.14
N ALA A 247 5.65 3.32 -6.99
CA ALA A 247 6.73 3.70 -7.90
C ALA A 247 6.29 4.77 -8.91
N VAL A 248 5.09 4.62 -9.48
CA VAL A 248 4.55 5.56 -10.47
C VAL A 248 4.30 6.95 -9.86
N LEU A 249 3.82 6.99 -8.61
CA LEU A 249 3.58 8.21 -7.85
C LEU A 249 4.86 8.99 -7.61
N ASP A 250 5.91 8.33 -7.15
CA ASP A 250 7.20 8.96 -6.86
C ASP A 250 7.82 9.60 -8.11
N VAL A 251 7.67 8.95 -9.26
CA VAL A 251 8.11 9.49 -10.55
C VAL A 251 7.28 10.68 -10.99
N GLY A 252 5.95 10.56 -10.94
CA GLY A 252 5.06 11.66 -11.29
C GLY A 252 5.37 12.91 -10.47
N VAL A 253 5.57 12.75 -9.15
CA VAL A 253 5.95 13.86 -8.27
C VAL A 253 7.34 14.40 -8.60
N SER A 254 8.33 13.54 -8.87
CA SER A 254 9.70 13.95 -9.18
C SER A 254 9.79 14.75 -10.48
N ILE A 255 9.17 14.26 -11.57
CA ILE A 255 9.13 14.95 -12.86
C ILE A 255 8.37 16.28 -12.74
N ALA A 256 7.21 16.29 -12.10
CA ALA A 256 6.45 17.52 -11.91
C ALA A 256 7.21 18.54 -11.04
N SER A 257 7.97 18.08 -10.04
CA SER A 257 8.81 18.93 -9.20
C SER A 257 9.91 19.61 -10.00
N ALA A 258 10.64 18.84 -10.80
CA ALA A 258 11.72 19.38 -11.61
C ALA A 258 11.22 20.40 -12.64
N VAL A 259 10.07 20.13 -13.27
CA VAL A 259 9.46 21.08 -14.22
C VAL A 259 9.01 22.37 -13.51
N ASP A 260 8.40 22.27 -12.32
CA ASP A 260 8.01 23.44 -11.51
C ASP A 260 9.22 24.28 -11.10
N GLU A 261 10.30 23.62 -10.68
CA GLU A 261 11.54 24.28 -10.26
C GLU A 261 12.22 25.01 -11.43
N LEU A 262 12.33 24.36 -12.59
CA LEU A 262 12.86 24.97 -13.82
C LEU A 262 12.02 26.17 -14.27
N LYS A 263 10.69 26.08 -14.18
CA LYS A 263 9.82 27.20 -14.56
C LYS A 263 9.92 28.37 -13.57
N ARG A 264 10.12 28.09 -12.28
CA ARG A 264 10.33 29.12 -11.26
C ARG A 264 11.69 29.81 -11.40
N SER A 265 12.74 29.06 -11.73
CA SER A 265 14.09 29.60 -11.91
C SER A 265 14.24 30.36 -13.23
N ASN A 266 13.56 29.92 -14.31
CA ASN A 266 13.54 30.62 -15.58
C ASN A 266 12.11 30.76 -16.14
N PRO A 267 11.40 31.85 -15.78
CA PRO A 267 10.04 32.11 -16.25
C PRO A 267 9.90 32.24 -17.77
N ALA A 268 10.98 32.54 -18.51
CA ALA A 268 10.94 32.68 -19.96
C ALA A 268 10.95 31.32 -20.71
N MET A 269 11.18 30.20 -19.99
CA MET A 269 11.19 28.88 -20.62
C MET A 269 9.83 28.56 -21.25
N THR A 270 9.90 28.15 -22.52
CA THR A 270 8.73 27.69 -23.27
C THR A 270 8.27 26.31 -22.79
N ALA A 271 7.00 25.99 -23.01
CA ALA A 271 6.47 24.65 -22.68
C ALA A 271 7.27 23.52 -23.34
N ARG A 272 7.72 23.69 -24.59
CA ARG A 272 8.52 22.68 -25.28
C ARG A 272 9.85 22.43 -24.57
N GLN A 273 10.49 23.48 -24.05
CA GLN A 273 11.71 23.35 -23.26
C GLN A 273 11.44 22.67 -21.92
N LEU A 274 10.36 23.03 -21.22
CA LEU A 274 9.96 22.37 -19.97
C LEU A 274 9.69 20.86 -20.17
N ILE A 275 8.94 20.50 -21.22
CA ILE A 275 8.66 19.11 -21.57
C ILE A 275 9.96 18.37 -21.86
N LYS A 276 10.85 18.95 -22.67
CA LYS A 276 12.14 18.34 -23.01
C LYS A 276 12.99 18.09 -21.76
N SER A 277 13.04 19.05 -20.84
CA SER A 277 13.79 18.90 -19.59
C SER A 277 13.18 17.82 -18.68
N GLY A 278 11.85 17.78 -18.53
CA GLY A 278 11.17 16.71 -17.79
C GLY A 278 11.41 15.34 -18.39
N MET A 279 11.39 15.24 -19.72
CA MET A 279 11.72 14.00 -20.45
C MET A 279 13.17 13.56 -20.27
N ASN A 280 14.11 14.50 -20.27
CA ASN A 280 15.52 14.20 -20.05
C ASN A 280 15.75 13.67 -18.63
N LEU A 281 15.22 14.34 -17.60
CA LEU A 281 15.29 13.85 -16.22
C LEU A 281 14.69 12.45 -16.12
N GLY A 282 13.51 12.25 -16.72
CA GLY A 282 12.86 10.95 -16.75
C GLY A 282 13.71 9.86 -17.38
N ARG A 283 14.39 10.15 -18.49
CA ARG A 283 15.32 9.22 -19.14
C ARG A 283 16.48 8.83 -18.21
N ASP A 284 16.98 9.78 -17.43
CA ASP A 284 18.10 9.54 -16.51
C ASP A 284 17.70 8.63 -15.35
N ILE A 285 16.49 8.81 -14.79
CA ILE A 285 16.04 8.01 -13.63
C ILE A 285 15.39 6.68 -14.02
N MET A 286 14.84 6.56 -15.23
CA MET A 286 14.05 5.40 -15.69
C MET A 286 14.77 4.06 -15.46
N GLY A 287 16.05 3.96 -15.81
CA GLY A 287 16.83 2.73 -15.65
C GLY A 287 17.01 2.32 -14.18
N THR A 288 17.30 3.30 -13.31
CA THR A 288 17.49 3.03 -11.87
C THR A 288 16.20 2.56 -11.19
N MET A 289 15.06 3.08 -11.61
CA MET A 289 13.77 2.72 -11.01
C MET A 289 13.25 1.38 -11.54
N ALA A 290 13.46 1.07 -12.83
CA ALA A 290 13.17 -0.26 -13.37
C ALA A 290 13.98 -1.34 -12.63
N ASN A 291 15.28 -1.10 -12.43
CA ASN A 291 16.13 -2.00 -11.65
C ASN A 291 15.64 -2.17 -10.21
N THR A 292 15.21 -1.08 -9.57
CA THR A 292 14.65 -1.12 -8.21
C THR A 292 13.42 -2.03 -8.14
N LEU A 293 12.52 -1.91 -9.12
CA LEU A 293 11.31 -2.74 -9.16
C LEU A 293 11.65 -4.23 -9.38
N ILE A 294 12.55 -4.52 -10.33
CA ILE A 294 13.02 -5.89 -10.57
C ILE A 294 13.64 -6.49 -9.31
N LEU A 295 14.54 -5.76 -8.64
CA LEU A 295 15.21 -6.24 -7.43
C LEU A 295 14.24 -6.44 -6.27
N ALA A 296 13.26 -5.55 -6.09
CA ALA A 296 12.26 -5.66 -5.02
C ALA A 296 11.42 -6.94 -5.16
N TYR A 297 10.92 -7.23 -6.36
CA TYR A 297 10.12 -8.44 -6.62
C TYR A 297 10.98 -9.72 -6.66
N THR A 298 12.20 -9.64 -7.19
CA THR A 298 13.14 -10.77 -7.18
C THR A 298 13.51 -11.14 -5.74
N GLY A 299 13.75 -10.14 -4.88
CA GLY A 299 14.00 -10.35 -3.45
C GLY A 299 12.81 -10.98 -2.73
N ALA A 300 11.59 -10.53 -3.01
CA ALA A 300 10.37 -11.16 -2.48
C ALA A 300 10.18 -12.60 -2.95
N SER A 301 10.71 -12.95 -4.13
CA SER A 301 10.61 -14.29 -4.74
C SER A 301 11.84 -15.17 -4.47
N MET A 302 12.75 -14.77 -3.56
CA MET A 302 14.04 -15.43 -3.37
C MET A 302 13.90 -16.92 -3.03
N SER A 303 13.01 -17.27 -2.10
CA SER A 303 12.77 -18.66 -1.70
C SER A 303 12.29 -19.53 -2.87
N LEU A 304 11.40 -18.99 -3.71
CA LEU A 304 10.93 -19.69 -4.91
C LEU A 304 12.08 -19.92 -5.90
N LEU A 305 12.91 -18.91 -6.15
CA LEU A 305 14.07 -19.03 -7.05
C LEU A 305 15.08 -20.07 -6.54
N LEU A 306 15.32 -20.13 -5.23
CA LEU A 306 16.19 -21.12 -4.61
C LEU A 306 15.65 -22.53 -4.77
N VAL A 307 14.36 -22.76 -4.52
CA VAL A 307 13.72 -24.09 -4.69
C VAL A 307 13.82 -24.55 -6.14
N LEU A 308 13.54 -23.68 -7.10
CA LEU A 308 13.64 -24.00 -8.53
C LEU A 308 15.07 -24.34 -8.95
N ASN A 309 16.06 -23.61 -8.42
CA ASN A 309 17.47 -23.87 -8.68
C ASN A 309 17.94 -25.18 -8.02
N ALA A 310 17.59 -25.41 -6.75
CA ALA A 310 17.95 -26.62 -6.00
C ALA A 310 17.40 -27.89 -6.66
N HIS A 311 16.19 -27.83 -7.23
CA HIS A 311 15.60 -28.93 -7.97
C HIS A 311 16.03 -29.01 -9.45
N ASN A 312 17.01 -28.20 -9.89
CA ASN A 312 17.51 -28.15 -11.26
C ASN A 312 16.39 -28.04 -12.30
N VAL A 313 15.36 -27.24 -12.00
CA VAL A 313 14.22 -27.06 -12.91
C VAL A 313 14.71 -26.35 -14.18
N SER A 314 14.51 -26.99 -15.33
CA SER A 314 14.95 -26.41 -16.61
C SER A 314 14.38 -25.00 -16.82
N PHE A 315 15.18 -24.09 -17.39
CA PHE A 315 14.74 -22.71 -17.65
C PHE A 315 13.44 -22.64 -18.45
N ASN A 316 13.28 -23.52 -19.45
CA ASN A 316 12.05 -23.61 -20.24
C ASN A 316 10.82 -23.93 -19.38
N ARG A 317 10.96 -24.78 -18.36
CA ARG A 317 9.87 -25.04 -17.42
C ARG A 317 9.64 -23.83 -16.51
N VAL A 318 10.70 -23.23 -15.98
CA VAL A 318 10.61 -22.06 -15.08
C VAL A 318 9.82 -20.91 -15.71
N ILE A 319 10.15 -20.51 -16.94
CA ILE A 319 9.50 -19.36 -17.60
C ILE A 319 8.00 -19.60 -17.91
N ASN A 320 7.59 -20.86 -18.01
CA ASN A 320 6.21 -21.26 -18.28
C ASN A 320 5.41 -21.56 -17.00
N MET A 321 6.01 -21.47 -15.81
CA MET A 321 5.28 -21.63 -14.56
C MET A 321 4.41 -20.40 -14.28
N GLU A 322 3.16 -20.62 -13.87
CA GLU A 322 2.21 -19.54 -13.59
C GLU A 322 2.73 -18.55 -12.54
N ALA A 323 3.40 -19.02 -11.48
CA ALA A 323 4.00 -18.16 -10.46
C ALA A 323 5.06 -17.21 -11.05
N ILE A 324 5.95 -17.73 -11.90
CA ILE A 324 7.00 -16.93 -12.53
C ILE A 324 6.42 -15.98 -13.58
N ALA A 325 5.48 -16.47 -14.41
CA ALA A 325 4.79 -15.63 -15.38
C ALA A 325 4.03 -14.49 -14.70
N THR A 326 3.39 -14.75 -13.56
CA THR A 326 2.71 -13.76 -12.73
C THR A 326 3.68 -12.67 -12.27
N GLU A 327 4.83 -13.04 -11.69
CA GLU A 327 5.82 -12.06 -11.22
C GLU A 327 6.45 -11.26 -12.37
N LEU A 328 6.75 -11.90 -13.50
CA LEU A 328 7.27 -11.20 -14.67
C LEU A 328 6.26 -10.19 -15.22
N ILE A 329 4.98 -10.57 -15.34
CA ILE A 329 3.93 -9.66 -15.78
C ILE A 329 3.78 -8.49 -14.79
N ARG A 330 3.81 -8.76 -13.48
CA ARG A 330 3.76 -7.72 -12.43
C ARG A 330 4.90 -6.70 -12.58
N ILE A 331 6.13 -7.19 -12.69
CA ILE A 331 7.34 -6.36 -12.84
C ILE A 331 7.29 -5.54 -14.15
N MET A 332 6.95 -6.19 -15.26
CA MET A 332 6.94 -5.54 -16.58
C MET A 332 5.80 -4.54 -16.70
N ALA A 333 4.58 -4.88 -16.29
CA ALA A 333 3.44 -3.97 -16.34
C ALA A 333 3.66 -2.74 -15.46
N GLY A 334 4.18 -2.93 -14.24
CA GLY A 334 4.57 -1.83 -13.34
C GLY A 334 5.65 -0.94 -13.94
N SER A 335 6.73 -1.53 -14.49
CA SER A 335 7.82 -0.78 -15.12
C SER A 335 7.35 -0.02 -16.37
N ILE A 336 6.49 -0.61 -17.19
CA ILE A 336 5.96 0.07 -18.38
C ILE A 336 5.03 1.22 -17.97
N GLY A 337 4.14 1.02 -16.99
CA GLY A 337 3.31 2.09 -16.45
C GLY A 337 4.15 3.27 -15.93
N LEU A 338 5.25 2.98 -15.23
CA LEU A 338 6.24 3.95 -14.79
C LEU A 338 6.88 4.72 -15.95
N ILE A 339 7.35 3.99 -16.97
CA ILE A 339 8.00 4.56 -18.17
C ILE A 339 7.06 5.55 -18.88
N TYR A 340 5.77 5.22 -19.00
CA TYR A 340 4.79 6.08 -19.65
C TYR A 340 4.26 7.21 -18.74
N ALA A 341 4.32 7.07 -17.42
CA ALA A 341 4.00 8.16 -16.50
C ALA A 341 4.93 9.36 -16.69
N ILE A 342 6.20 9.13 -17.06
CA ILE A 342 7.19 10.18 -17.34
C ILE A 342 6.72 11.14 -18.44
N PRO A 343 6.49 10.70 -19.71
CA PRO A 343 6.04 11.58 -20.76
C PRO A 343 4.68 12.20 -20.48
N LEU A 344 3.75 11.46 -19.88
CA LEU A 344 2.44 11.99 -19.49
C LEU A 344 2.62 13.18 -18.54
N THR A 345 3.37 12.99 -17.44
CA THR A 345 3.62 14.04 -16.45
C THR A 345 4.33 15.24 -17.07
N ALA A 346 5.39 15.01 -17.85
CA ALA A 346 6.18 16.08 -18.46
C ALA A 346 5.33 16.93 -19.43
N VAL A 347 4.53 16.30 -20.28
CA VAL A 347 3.62 16.98 -21.22
C VAL A 347 2.56 17.76 -20.47
N ILE A 348 1.88 17.14 -19.50
CA ILE A 348 0.83 17.80 -18.71
C ILE A 348 1.41 19.01 -17.96
N ALA A 349 2.56 18.86 -17.31
CA ALA A 349 3.23 19.96 -16.63
C ALA A 349 3.53 21.12 -17.60
N GLY A 350 4.18 20.83 -18.73
CA GLY A 350 4.51 21.85 -19.73
C GLY A 350 3.29 22.61 -20.26
N LEU A 351 2.18 21.92 -20.51
CA LEU A 351 0.93 22.54 -20.95
C LEU A 351 0.29 23.40 -19.85
N LEU A 352 0.26 22.93 -18.61
CA LEU A 352 -0.27 23.69 -17.47
C LEU A 352 0.50 25.00 -17.23
N TYR A 353 1.83 24.98 -17.40
CA TYR A 353 2.65 26.18 -17.26
C TYR A 353 2.60 27.10 -18.48
N LYS A 354 2.26 26.61 -19.69
CA LYS A 354 2.00 27.48 -20.85
C LYS A 354 0.79 28.38 -20.62
N ASN A 355 -0.33 27.78 -20.22
CA ASN A 355 -1.60 28.49 -20.07
C ASN A 355 -1.52 29.56 -18.97
N ALA A 356 -0.69 29.32 -17.96
CA ALA A 356 -0.36 30.28 -16.92
C ALA A 356 0.24 31.59 -17.42
N ASP A 357 1.19 31.49 -18.35
CA ASP A 357 1.89 32.65 -18.89
C ASP A 357 0.93 33.42 -19.79
N SER A 358 0.10 32.73 -20.57
CA SER A 358 -0.97 33.35 -21.35
C SER A 358 -1.98 34.09 -20.48
N GLU A 359 -2.44 33.50 -19.37
CA GLU A 359 -3.34 34.16 -18.41
C GLU A 359 -2.69 35.39 -17.74
N LYS A 360 -1.40 35.32 -17.38
CA LYS A 360 -0.67 36.46 -16.82
C LYS A 360 -0.55 37.60 -17.82
N LEU A 361 -0.14 37.29 -19.06
CA LEU A 361 -0.01 38.28 -20.14
C LEU A 361 -1.37 38.91 -20.46
N GLN A 362 -2.45 38.14 -20.45
CA GLN A 362 -3.79 38.67 -20.70
C GLN A 362 -4.29 39.55 -19.55
N LYS A 363 -4.04 39.16 -18.28
CA LYS A 363 -4.32 40.02 -17.12
C LYS A 363 -3.49 41.30 -17.10
N GLU A 364 -2.28 41.30 -17.67
CA GLU A 364 -1.48 42.51 -17.83
C GLU A 364 -1.97 43.39 -18.99
N ALA A 365 -2.42 42.79 -20.09
CA ALA A 365 -3.05 43.51 -21.19
C ALA A 365 -4.40 44.15 -20.79
N ASP A 366 -5.17 43.49 -19.92
CA ASP A 366 -6.46 43.99 -19.40
C ASP A 366 -6.31 45.02 -18.27
N LYS A 367 -5.09 45.27 -17.76
CA LYS A 367 -4.88 46.37 -16.81
C LYS A 367 -5.14 47.70 -17.53
N PRO A 368 -5.96 48.61 -16.97
CA PRO A 368 -6.18 49.91 -17.59
C PRO A 368 -4.83 50.62 -17.73
N SER A 369 -4.55 51.10 -18.96
CA SER A 369 -3.30 51.77 -19.30
C SER A 369 -2.98 52.86 -18.27
N LEU A 370 -1.69 53.08 -17.97
CA LEU A 370 -1.22 54.11 -17.03
C LEU A 370 -1.89 55.48 -17.29
N TRP A 371 -2.19 55.78 -18.56
CA TRP A 371 -2.95 56.94 -19.01
C TRP A 371 -4.38 57.04 -18.45
N LYS A 372 -5.13 55.93 -18.35
CA LYS A 372 -6.47 55.90 -17.73
C LYS A 372 -6.44 56.01 -16.21
N ARG A 373 -5.31 55.68 -15.57
CA ARG A 373 -5.11 55.85 -14.11
C ARG A 373 -4.75 57.28 -13.73
N LEU A 374 -3.99 57.99 -14.57
CA LEU A 374 -3.61 59.39 -14.35
C LEU A 374 -4.77 60.36 -14.60
N THR A 375 -5.61 60.10 -15.62
CA THR A 375 -6.76 60.94 -15.96
C THR A 375 -7.96 60.81 -15.00
N ARG A 376 -8.02 59.75 -14.19
CA ARG A 376 -9.06 59.54 -13.17
C ARG A 376 -8.79 60.23 -11.84
N LYS A 377 -7.59 60.80 -11.66
CA LYS A 377 -7.18 61.49 -10.43
C LYS A 377 -7.29 63.01 -10.53
N THR A 378 -7.71 63.53 -11.69
CA THR A 378 -7.83 64.97 -12.00
C THR A 378 -9.26 65.41 -12.30
N SER A 379 -10.25 64.56 -12.04
CA SER A 379 -11.69 64.88 -12.05
C SER A 379 -12.24 64.63 -10.67
#